data_AF-A0A9E1SMV6-F1
#
_entry.id   AF-A0A9E1SMV6-F1
#
_cell.length_a   1.000
_cell.length_b   1.000
_cell.length_c   1.000
_cell.angle_alpha   90.00
_cell.angle_beta   90.00
_cell.angle_gamma   90.00
#
_symmetry.space_group_name_H-M   'P 1'
#
loop_
_entity.id
_entity.type
_entity.pdbx_description
1 polymer ?
#
loop_
_entity_poly.entity_id
_entity_poly.type
_entity_poly.pdbx_seq_one_letter_code
_entity_poly.pdbx_strand_id
1 'polypeptide(L)' 'MMRWKILELAGKYSSLDDILAELKSHPEFELEEEAALAILSLYKDTLSEELQKEIEERE' A
#
# COMPACT_ATOMS: atom_id res chain seq x y z
N MET A 1 -14.18 7.41 2.05
CA MET A 1 -14.48 6.02 1.62
C MET A 1 -13.39 5.59 0.62
N MET A 2 -12.12 5.52 1.05
CA MET A 2 -10.93 5.36 0.15
C MET A 2 -9.86 4.39 0.68
N ARG A 3 -9.78 4.15 2.00
CA ARG A 3 -8.85 3.17 2.61
C ARG A 3 -8.96 1.75 2.06
N TRP A 4 -10.16 1.36 1.61
CA TRP A 4 -10.41 0.04 1.04
C TRP A 4 -9.65 -0.22 -0.27
N LYS A 5 -9.36 0.81 -1.06
CA LYS A 5 -8.70 0.65 -2.36
C LYS A 5 -7.22 0.26 -2.21
N ILE A 6 -6.53 0.82 -1.22
CA ILE A 6 -5.13 0.48 -0.91
C ILE A 6 -5.02 -0.98 -0.46
N LEU A 7 -5.95 -1.43 0.38
CA LEU A 7 -5.98 -2.82 0.83
C LEU A 7 -6.37 -3.79 -0.30
N GLU A 8 -7.24 -3.37 -1.21
CA GLU A 8 -7.53 -4.13 -2.43
C GLU A 8 -6.30 -4.25 -3.34
N LEU A 9 -5.53 -3.16 -3.50
CA LEU A 9 -4.25 -3.18 -4.22
C LEU A 9 -3.23 -4.08 -3.52
N ALA A 10 -3.13 -4.01 -2.19
CA ALA A 10 -2.24 -4.86 -1.40
C ALA A 10 -2.63 -6.35 -1.46
N GLY A 11 -3.89 -6.67 -1.75
CA GLY A 11 -4.33 -8.04 -2.05
C GLY A 11 -4.05 -8.49 -3.49
N LYS A 12 -3.75 -7.56 -4.41
CA LYS A 12 -3.54 -7.82 -5.84
C LYS A 12 -2.05 -7.84 -6.22
N TYR A 13 -1.24 -7.04 -5.56
CA TYR A 13 0.19 -6.88 -5.83
C TYR A 13 1.02 -7.49 -4.69
N SER A 14 2.20 -8.03 -5.03
CA SER A 14 3.13 -8.64 -4.07
C SER A 14 4.30 -7.74 -3.70
N SER A 15 4.40 -6.53 -4.29
CA SER A 15 5.44 -5.55 -4.01
C SER A 15 4.82 -4.19 -3.69
N LEU A 16 5.42 -3.49 -2.73
CA LEU A 16 5.06 -2.16 -2.29
C LEU A 16 5.24 -1.14 -3.42
N ASP A 17 6.30 -1.29 -4.22
CA ASP A 17 6.56 -0.38 -5.34
C ASP A 17 5.48 -0.45 -6.41
N ASP A 18 4.96 -1.63 -6.70
CA ASP A 18 3.84 -1.80 -7.65
C ASP A 18 2.55 -1.14 -7.12
N ILE A 19 2.28 -1.28 -5.82
CA ILE A 19 1.13 -0.62 -5.18
C ILE A 19 1.27 0.91 -5.27
N LEU A 20 2.45 1.44 -4.97
CA LEU A 20 2.72 2.87 -5.03
C LEU A 20 2.69 3.41 -6.48
N ALA A 21 3.18 2.63 -7.44
CA ALA A 21 3.12 2.98 -8.86
C ALA A 21 1.67 3.04 -9.35
N GLU A 22 0.82 2.09 -8.95
CA GLU A 22 -0.60 2.09 -9.28
C GLU A 22 -1.32 3.27 -8.60
N LEU A 23 -0.99 3.60 -7.35
CA LEU A 23 -1.56 4.77 -6.68
C LEU A 23 -1.18 6.07 -7.39
N LYS A 24 0.06 6.17 -7.89
CA LYS A 24 0.52 7.33 -8.67
C LYS A 24 -0.14 7.43 -10.04
N SER A 25 -0.46 6.30 -10.68
CA SER A 25 -1.15 6.29 -11.98
C SER A 25 -2.64 6.62 -11.86
N HIS A 26 -3.20 6.56 -10.65
CA HIS A 26 -4.58 6.85 -10.34
C HIS A 26 -4.75 8.03 -9.36
N PRO A 27 -4.49 9.28 -9.82
CA PRO A 27 -4.60 10.47 -8.99
C PRO A 27 -6.01 10.71 -8.43
N GLU A 28 -7.05 10.07 -8.99
CA GLU A 28 -8.42 10.08 -8.45
C GLU A 28 -8.54 9.46 -7.03
N PHE A 29 -7.53 8.73 -6.59
CA PHE A 29 -7.47 8.22 -5.23
C PHE A 29 -7.08 9.29 -4.20
N GLU A 30 -6.59 10.46 -4.65
CA GLU A 30 -6.19 11.60 -3.82
C GLU A 30 -5.35 11.19 -2.60
N LEU A 31 -4.46 10.21 -2.81
CA LEU A 31 -3.75 9.55 -1.73
C LEU A 31 -2.25 9.68 -1.93
N GLU A 32 -1.64 10.44 -1.01
CA GLU A 32 -0.20 10.63 -0.99
C GLU A 32 0.50 9.34 -0.57
N GLU A 33 1.74 9.17 -1.05
CA GLU A 33 2.57 7.98 -0.78
C GLU A 33 2.74 7.74 0.73
N GLU A 34 2.99 8.79 1.51
CA GLU A 34 3.10 8.70 2.97
C GLU A 34 1.80 8.21 3.62
N ALA A 35 0.65 8.68 3.14
CA ALA A 35 -0.65 8.24 3.64
C ALA A 35 -0.94 6.79 3.26
N ALA A 36 -0.50 6.35 2.08
CA ALA A 36 -0.61 4.97 1.64
C ALA A 36 0.24 4.04 2.50
N LEU A 37 1.50 4.42 2.75
CA LEU A 37 2.42 3.68 3.63
C LEU A 37 1.88 3.60 5.06
N ALA A 38 1.34 4.69 5.61
CA ALA A 38 0.72 4.69 6.93
C ALA A 38 -0.46 3.71 7.01
N ILE A 39 -1.28 3.62 5.94
CA ILE A 39 -2.39 2.67 5.89
C ILE A 39 -1.88 1.24 5.75
N LEU A 40 -0.90 0.98 4.89
CA LEU A 40 -0.31 -0.36 4.73
C LEU A 40 0.35 -0.82 6.03
N SER A 41 1.05 0.06 6.74
CA SER A 41 1.65 -0.20 8.05
C SER A 41 0.58 -0.54 9.11
N LEU A 42 -0.54 0.20 9.15
CA LEU A 42 -1.65 -0.10 10.07
C LEU A 42 -2.27 -1.49 9.87
N TYR A 43 -2.21 -2.03 8.65
CA TYR A 43 -2.78 -3.34 8.29
C TYR A 43 -1.71 -4.37 7.98
N LYS A 44 -0.44 -4.10 8.31
CA LYS A 44 0.73 -4.91 7.95
C LYS A 44 0.55 -6.39 8.27
N ASP A 45 0.03 -6.72 9.46
CA ASP A 45 -0.21 -8.10 9.90
C ASP A 45 -1.20 -8.89 9.02
N THR A 46 -1.97 -8.20 8.18
CA THR A 46 -2.93 -8.80 7.23
C THR A 46 -2.39 -8.93 5.81
N LEU A 47 -1.21 -8.37 5.54
CA LEU A 47 -0.55 -8.40 4.23
C LEU A 47 0.36 -9.63 4.08
N SER A 48 0.83 -9.90 2.87
CA SER A 48 1.81 -10.98 2.64
C SER A 48 3.12 -10.71 3.36
N GLU A 49 3.88 -11.78 3.69
CA GLU A 49 5.19 -11.65 4.32
C GLU A 49 6.17 -10.80 3.48
N GLU A 50 6.06 -10.83 2.14
CA GLU A 50 6.88 -9.96 1.28
C GLU A 50 6.57 -8.48 1.52
N LEU A 51 5.29 -8.11 1.49
CA LEU A 51 4.87 -6.73 1.74
C LEU A 51 5.22 -6.28 3.16
N GLN A 52 5.07 -7.16 4.15
CA GLN A 52 5.45 -6.85 5.53
C GLN A 52 6.94 -6.48 5.63
N LYS A 53 7.82 -7.24 4.96
CA LYS A 53 9.26 -6.95 4.92
C LYS A 53 9.57 -5.65 4.19
N GLU A 54 8.97 -5.43 3.02
CA GLU A 54 9.19 -4.21 2.25
C GLU A 54 8.74 -2.95 3.01
N ILE A 55 7.66 -3.05 3.80
CA ILE A 55 7.20 -1.96 4.67
C ILE A 55 8.20 -1.71 5.81
N GLU A 56 8.75 -2.76 6.45
CA GLU A 56 9.78 -2.62 7.50
C GLU A 56 11.07 -1.99 7.01
N GLU A 57 11.50 -2.33 5.78
CA GLU A 57 12.73 -1.78 5.20
C GLU A 57 12.63 -0.28 4.87
N ARG A 58 11.43 0.30 4.89
CA ARG A 58 11.17 1.72 4.61
C ARG A 58 10.82 2.57 5.84
N GLU A 59 10.66 1.97 7.02
CA GLU A 59 10.56 2.67 8.31
C GLU A 59 11.93 3.09 8.85
#